data_AF-A0A495YXY0-F1
#
_entry.id   AF-A0A495YXY0-F1
#
_cell.length_a   1.000
_cell.length_b   1.000
_cell.length_c   1.000
_cell.angle_alpha   90.00
_cell.angle_beta   90.00
_cell.angle_gamma   90.00
#
_symmetry.space_group_name_H-M   'P 1'
#
loop_
_entity.id
_entity.type
_entity.pdbx_description
1 polymer ?
#
loop_
_entity_poly.entity_id
_entity_poly.type
_entity_poly.pdbx_seq_one_letter_code
_entity_poly.pdbx_strand_id
1 'polypeptide(L)'
;MRRLAEIAHRYDIPITWGVGATSARSFATDLTEWHTSHGDEVMLMVDISPIWGSRADSDDLGQSAEHIVTMREKLPDFVSSERDRVQRAIEWANPLVVGAGQKNHVLLYALAQSGFAGLWGYGWGDGEDEGCPFGCFFPSVDRHNFCGASTSGVVGLPHTSLLPTQRPLASEETDDTNSQTQILNRAAQRGFDCYAANAKWNGWLAYIQRIDPVEVASLTEEQLNQLDAYFAYVREAPETQIVSLPDVVYACQENGEQTQPTFLVTGPNSEGEDGASTNSDKSIFSYYDAECQLVFEEGKIEPIQATNYISPPVNSRNGAEVNLPQIEQFRPSRSRSQLRMQFTLESAKAMPYGLAVWGNHDGLTLATSNAQEVTWLGDRLLFVRVNLQVGKNEIEVVLTI
;
A
#
# COMPACT_ATOMS: atom_id res chain seq x y z
N MET A 1 21.35 13.68 3.73
CA MET A 1 20.31 14.66 3.33
C MET A 1 20.78 15.49 2.15
N ARG A 2 21.76 16.40 2.30
CA ARG A 2 22.22 17.29 1.20
C ARG A 2 22.53 16.57 -0.12
N ARG A 3 23.32 15.49 -0.07
CA ARG A 3 23.64 14.69 -1.27
C ARG A 3 22.41 14.11 -1.98
N LEU A 4 21.38 13.70 -1.23
CA LEU A 4 20.12 13.22 -1.81
C LEU A 4 19.31 14.38 -2.42
N ALA A 5 19.21 15.49 -1.68
CA ALA A 5 18.54 16.72 -2.13
C ALA A 5 19.15 17.21 -3.46
N GLU A 6 20.48 17.36 -3.52
CA GLU A 6 21.21 17.76 -4.73
C GLU A 6 20.93 16.86 -5.95
N ILE A 7 20.71 15.57 -5.75
CA ILE A 7 20.41 14.64 -6.86
C ILE A 7 18.95 14.74 -7.28
N ALA A 8 18.00 14.77 -6.33
CA ALA A 8 16.57 14.88 -6.63
C ALA A 8 16.18 16.23 -7.23
N HIS A 9 16.70 17.31 -6.65
CA HIS A 9 16.37 18.69 -7.02
C HIS A 9 16.88 19.08 -8.41
N ARG A 10 17.88 18.37 -8.96
CA ARG A 10 18.29 18.52 -10.38
C ARG A 10 17.15 18.20 -11.36
N TYR A 11 16.16 17.43 -10.94
CA TYR A 11 15.01 17.02 -11.75
C TYR A 11 13.69 17.61 -11.24
N ASP A 12 13.74 18.62 -10.37
CA ASP A 12 12.57 19.24 -9.72
C ASP A 12 11.69 18.21 -8.98
N ILE A 13 12.31 17.22 -8.33
CA ILE A 13 11.61 16.22 -7.52
C ILE A 13 11.52 16.75 -6.07
N PRO A 14 10.34 17.15 -5.57
CA PRO A 14 10.18 17.53 -4.17
C PRO A 14 10.34 16.30 -3.26
N ILE A 15 11.00 16.50 -2.12
CA ILE A 15 11.17 15.47 -1.08
C ILE A 15 10.32 15.80 0.13
N THR A 16 9.58 14.82 0.66
CA THR A 16 9.01 14.91 2.01
C THR A 16 9.98 14.31 3.02
N TRP A 17 10.54 15.15 3.90
CA TRP A 17 11.54 14.74 4.89
C TRP A 17 10.90 14.28 6.19
N GLY A 18 11.28 13.09 6.67
CA GLY A 18 10.94 12.62 8.00
C GLY A 18 11.77 13.31 9.08
N VAL A 19 11.13 14.11 9.93
CA VAL A 19 11.81 14.90 10.96
C VAL A 19 11.19 14.65 12.34
N GLY A 20 12.05 14.35 13.32
CA GLY A 20 11.64 14.27 14.72
C GLY A 20 11.77 15.62 15.43
N ALA A 21 10.99 15.85 16.49
CA ALA A 21 10.99 17.11 17.23
C ALA A 21 12.35 17.49 17.83
N THR A 22 13.20 16.50 18.13
CA THR A 22 14.54 16.72 18.70
C THR A 22 15.58 17.11 17.64
N SER A 23 15.41 16.66 16.40
CA SER A 23 16.36 16.89 15.31
C SER A 23 15.98 18.06 14.41
N ALA A 24 14.72 18.53 14.44
CA ALA A 24 14.20 19.59 13.57
C ALA A 24 15.07 20.84 13.50
N ARG A 25 15.56 21.34 14.65
CA ARG A 25 16.38 22.56 14.70
C ARG A 25 17.70 22.42 13.93
N SER A 26 18.29 21.22 13.92
CA SER A 26 19.57 20.98 13.26
C SER A 26 19.47 21.08 11.73
N PHE A 27 18.27 20.88 11.18
CA PHE A 27 18.02 20.87 9.73
C PHE A 27 17.19 22.04 9.24
N ALA A 28 16.78 22.96 10.14
CA ALA A 28 15.83 24.03 9.83
C ALA A 28 16.28 24.91 8.66
N THR A 29 17.55 25.30 8.60
CA THR A 29 18.10 26.13 7.52
C THR A 29 18.00 25.42 6.17
N ASP A 30 18.55 24.21 6.07
CA ASP A 30 18.57 23.42 4.82
C ASP A 30 17.14 23.12 4.34
N LEU A 31 16.26 22.68 5.25
CA LEU A 31 14.85 22.38 4.91
C LEU A 31 14.07 23.60 4.46
N THR A 32 14.33 24.78 5.06
CA THR A 32 13.66 26.02 4.65
C THR A 32 14.11 26.48 3.26
N GLU A 33 15.39 26.33 2.95
CA GLU A 33 15.93 26.59 1.62
C GLU A 33 15.26 25.68 0.58
N TRP A 34 15.25 24.37 0.81
CA TRP A 34 14.68 23.40 -0.12
C TRP A 34 13.17 23.49 -0.26
N HIS A 35 12.44 23.82 0.80
CA HIS A 35 11.02 24.13 0.71
C HIS A 35 10.77 25.31 -0.22
N THR A 36 11.53 26.39 -0.04
CA THR A 36 11.36 27.62 -0.84
C THR A 36 11.73 27.43 -2.30
N SER A 37 12.77 26.64 -2.60
CA SER A 37 13.28 26.47 -3.97
C SER A 37 12.66 25.30 -4.73
N HIS A 38 12.30 24.21 -4.04
CA HIS A 38 11.85 22.96 -4.68
C HIS A 38 10.49 22.45 -4.17
N GLY A 39 9.88 23.08 -3.17
CA GLY A 39 8.62 22.62 -2.59
C GLY A 39 8.78 21.37 -1.73
N ASP A 40 9.97 21.15 -1.15
CA ASP A 40 10.17 20.09 -0.16
C ASP A 40 9.22 20.29 1.03
N GLU A 41 8.75 19.18 1.60
CA GLU A 41 7.80 19.15 2.72
C GLU A 41 8.39 18.40 3.91
N VAL A 42 7.75 18.51 5.07
CA VAL A 42 8.15 17.79 6.29
C VAL A 42 7.00 16.91 6.79
N MET A 43 7.31 15.64 7.06
CA MET A 43 6.46 14.76 7.86
C MET A 43 7.02 14.62 9.28
N LEU A 44 6.14 14.52 10.27
CA LEU A 44 6.53 14.36 11.66
C LEU A 44 6.84 12.90 11.95
N MET A 45 8.07 12.60 12.34
CA MET A 45 8.43 11.27 12.86
C MET A 45 8.13 11.23 14.36
N VAL A 46 7.25 10.32 14.77
CA VAL A 46 6.91 10.11 16.18
C VAL A 46 7.36 8.75 16.68
N ASP A 47 7.88 8.74 17.90
CA ASP A 47 8.11 7.53 18.68
C ASP A 47 7.15 7.55 19.88
N ILE A 48 6.16 6.64 19.84
CA ILE A 48 5.17 6.49 20.91
C ILE A 48 5.59 5.49 21.99
N SER A 49 6.68 4.73 21.78
CA SER A 49 7.10 3.69 22.72
C SER A 49 7.35 4.21 24.14
N PRO A 50 7.93 5.41 24.37
CA PRO A 50 8.14 5.95 25.71
C PRO A 50 6.86 6.16 26.53
N ILE A 51 5.73 6.43 25.86
CA ILE A 51 4.44 6.71 26.52
C ILE A 51 3.51 5.50 26.49
N TRP A 52 3.60 4.67 25.46
CA TRP A 52 2.85 3.43 25.32
C TRP A 52 3.34 2.36 26.31
N GLY A 53 4.65 2.33 26.57
CA GLY A 53 5.30 1.35 27.44
C GLY A 53 5.42 -0.03 26.78
N SER A 54 6.36 -0.85 27.27
CA SER A 54 6.67 -2.18 26.73
C SER A 54 5.61 -3.26 27.01
N ARG A 55 4.36 -2.87 27.29
CA ARG A 55 3.29 -3.76 27.81
C ARG A 55 2.40 -4.37 26.73
N ALA A 56 2.78 -4.26 25.46
CA ALA A 56 2.01 -4.77 24.33
C ALA A 56 1.70 -6.28 24.37
N ASP A 57 2.35 -7.05 25.26
CA ASP A 57 2.19 -8.51 25.41
C ASP A 57 1.47 -8.99 26.68
N SER A 58 0.87 -8.13 27.51
CA SER A 58 0.15 -8.62 28.69
C SER A 58 -1.28 -9.06 28.35
N ASP A 59 -1.53 -10.37 28.37
CA ASP A 59 -2.83 -11.09 28.18
C ASP A 59 -3.97 -10.69 29.15
N ASP A 60 -3.81 -9.63 29.96
CA ASP A 60 -4.85 -9.17 30.89
C ASP A 60 -5.78 -8.15 30.19
N LEU A 61 -6.90 -8.67 29.68
CA LEU A 61 -7.93 -7.91 28.94
C LEU A 61 -8.47 -6.70 29.73
N GLY A 62 -8.53 -6.77 31.07
CA GLY A 62 -8.99 -5.66 31.91
C GLY A 62 -7.99 -4.50 31.97
N GLN A 63 -6.70 -4.82 32.10
CA GLN A 63 -5.62 -3.83 32.09
C GLN A 63 -5.40 -3.23 30.70
N SER A 64 -5.68 -3.99 29.64
CA SER A 64 -5.63 -3.52 28.25
C SER A 64 -6.68 -2.43 27.96
N ALA A 65 -7.90 -2.56 28.47
CA ALA A 65 -8.96 -1.57 28.26
C ALA A 65 -8.67 -0.23 28.96
N GLU A 66 -8.26 -0.25 30.23
CA GLU A 66 -7.86 0.96 30.97
C GLU A 66 -6.66 1.65 30.32
N HIS A 67 -5.71 0.86 29.80
CA HIS A 67 -4.56 1.38 29.08
C HIS A 67 -4.97 2.08 27.78
N ILE A 68 -5.86 1.47 26.99
CA ILE A 68 -6.41 2.08 25.76
C ILE A 68 -7.09 3.41 26.06
N VAL A 69 -7.92 3.48 27.11
CA VAL A 69 -8.60 4.73 27.53
C VAL A 69 -7.56 5.79 27.90
N THR A 70 -6.60 5.43 28.74
CA THR A 70 -5.52 6.35 29.15
C THR A 70 -4.73 6.87 27.95
N MET A 71 -4.43 6.01 26.98
CA MET A 71 -3.68 6.39 25.78
C MET A 71 -4.51 7.24 24.82
N ARG A 72 -5.82 7.02 24.71
CA ARG A 72 -6.73 7.90 23.94
C ARG A 72 -6.76 9.33 24.49
N GLU A 73 -6.59 9.50 25.81
CA GLU A 73 -6.51 10.82 26.44
C GLU A 73 -5.14 11.48 26.26
N LYS A 74 -4.04 10.72 26.37
CA LYS A 74 -2.67 11.27 26.39
C LYS A 74 -2.03 11.44 25.01
N LEU A 75 -2.30 10.52 24.08
CA LEU A 75 -1.66 10.53 22.78
C LEU A 75 -1.95 11.78 21.94
N PRO A 76 -3.20 12.30 21.87
CA PRO A 76 -3.50 13.49 21.08
C PRO A 76 -2.64 14.70 21.49
N ASP A 77 -2.52 14.94 22.79
CA ASP A 77 -1.68 16.01 23.35
C ASP A 77 -0.20 15.76 23.07
N PHE A 78 0.26 14.52 23.20
CA PHE A 78 1.64 14.15 22.89
C PHE A 78 1.99 14.46 21.42
N VAL A 79 1.23 13.94 20.46
CA VAL A 79 1.53 14.18 19.02
C VAL A 79 1.39 15.64 18.63
N SER A 80 0.44 16.36 19.23
CA SER A 80 0.30 17.82 19.04
C SER A 80 1.52 18.56 19.58
N SER A 81 2.01 18.19 20.76
CA SER A 81 3.20 18.81 21.34
C SER A 81 4.46 18.56 20.51
N GLU A 82 4.59 17.39 19.89
CA GLU A 82 5.70 17.08 18.98
C GLU A 82 5.61 17.90 17.69
N ARG A 83 4.41 18.09 17.12
CA ARG A 83 4.19 19.01 15.99
C ARG A 83 4.59 20.44 16.36
N ASP A 84 4.13 20.94 17.52
CA ASP A 84 4.44 22.30 17.98
C ASP A 84 5.95 22.51 18.21
N ARG A 85 6.68 21.46 18.57
CA ARG A 85 8.14 21.49 18.69
C ARG A 85 8.82 21.59 17.33
N VAL A 86 8.34 20.85 16.32
CA VAL A 86 8.82 20.95 14.94
C VAL A 86 8.54 22.34 14.38
N GLN A 87 7.30 22.84 14.51
CA GLN A 87 6.91 24.16 13.99
C GLN A 87 7.70 25.30 14.65
N ARG A 88 8.02 25.20 15.95
CA ARG A 88 8.92 26.17 16.61
C ARG A 88 10.35 26.14 16.12
N ALA A 89 10.79 25.01 15.56
CA ALA A 89 12.12 24.89 14.96
C ALA A 89 12.13 25.29 13.48
N ILE A 90 11.01 25.09 12.78
CA ILE A 90 10.83 25.33 11.35
C ILE A 90 9.48 26.03 11.17
N GLU A 91 9.47 27.37 11.15
CA GLU A 91 8.25 28.18 11.30
C GLU A 91 7.18 27.92 10.24
N TRP A 92 7.60 27.62 9.00
CA TRP A 92 6.69 27.33 7.88
C TRP A 92 6.12 25.91 7.94
N ALA A 93 6.77 24.98 8.67
CA ALA A 93 6.39 23.58 8.66
C ALA A 93 5.07 23.37 9.42
N ASN A 94 4.09 22.80 8.73
CA ASN A 94 2.86 22.30 9.33
C ASN A 94 2.66 20.83 8.92
N PRO A 95 3.38 19.88 9.56
CA PRO A 95 3.36 18.48 9.16
C PRO A 95 1.94 17.90 9.19
N LEU A 96 1.42 17.53 8.03
CA LEU A 96 0.11 16.88 7.85
C LEU A 96 0.20 15.35 8.01
N VAL A 97 1.37 14.81 7.68
CA VAL A 97 1.67 13.38 7.69
C VAL A 97 2.54 13.04 8.90
N VAL A 98 2.22 11.93 9.55
CA VAL A 98 3.02 11.35 10.62
C VAL A 98 3.64 10.04 10.16
N GLY A 99 4.93 9.86 10.40
CA GLY A 99 5.61 8.58 10.29
C GLY A 99 5.79 7.96 11.68
N ALA A 100 5.45 6.67 11.82
CA ALA A 100 5.60 5.95 13.09
C ALA A 100 6.05 4.50 12.85
N GLY A 101 6.98 4.02 13.68
CA GLY A 101 7.38 2.62 13.69
C GLY A 101 6.22 1.73 14.17
N GLN A 102 5.77 1.98 15.40
CA GLN A 102 4.63 1.28 15.99
C GLN A 102 3.31 1.94 15.61
N LYS A 103 2.37 1.16 15.09
CA LYS A 103 1.05 1.64 14.66
C LYS A 103 -0.05 0.86 15.36
N ASN A 104 -1.10 1.56 15.75
CA ASN A 104 -2.28 0.96 16.35
C ASN A 104 -3.49 1.90 16.21
N HIS A 105 -4.68 1.37 16.52
CA HIS A 105 -5.93 2.10 16.39
C HIS A 105 -6.03 3.33 17.31
N VAL A 106 -5.30 3.38 18.42
CA VAL A 106 -5.27 4.55 19.32
C VAL A 106 -4.41 5.67 18.75
N LEU A 107 -3.27 5.33 18.12
CA LEU A 107 -2.48 6.31 17.38
C LEU A 107 -3.33 6.92 16.25
N LEU A 108 -4.02 6.10 15.46
CA LEU A 108 -4.93 6.61 14.42
C LEU A 108 -5.99 7.57 14.97
N TYR A 109 -6.61 7.21 16.10
CA TYR A 109 -7.55 8.10 16.78
C TYR A 109 -6.89 9.43 17.17
N ALA A 110 -5.70 9.38 17.77
CA ALA A 110 -4.97 10.57 18.17
C ALA A 110 -4.59 11.47 16.97
N LEU A 111 -4.20 10.87 15.85
CA LEU A 111 -3.89 11.60 14.63
C LEU A 111 -5.12 12.33 14.07
N ALA A 112 -6.25 11.64 14.00
CA ALA A 112 -7.52 12.22 13.56
C ALA A 112 -7.96 13.39 14.47
N GLN A 113 -7.88 13.22 15.79
CA GLN A 113 -8.24 14.28 16.76
C GLN A 113 -7.30 15.48 16.70
N SER A 114 -6.01 15.26 16.44
CA SER A 114 -5.01 16.31 16.38
C SER A 114 -4.91 16.99 15.01
N GLY A 115 -5.75 16.60 14.03
CA GLY A 115 -5.84 17.22 12.71
C GLY A 115 -4.76 16.78 11.72
N PHE A 116 -4.13 15.63 11.94
CA PHE A 116 -3.28 14.99 10.92
C PHE A 116 -4.15 14.25 9.92
N ALA A 117 -3.69 14.16 8.67
CA ALA A 117 -4.43 13.50 7.60
C ALA A 117 -3.71 12.27 7.02
N GLY A 118 -2.45 12.02 7.37
CA GLY A 118 -1.70 10.87 6.86
C GLY A 118 -0.92 10.13 7.96
N LEU A 119 -0.88 8.80 7.85
CA LEU A 119 0.00 7.92 8.62
C LEU A 119 0.87 7.11 7.66
N TRP A 120 2.15 7.44 7.60
CA TRP A 120 3.15 6.76 6.78
C TRP A 120 3.86 5.64 7.55
N GLY A 121 4.25 4.62 6.79
CA GLY A 121 5.13 3.56 7.27
C GLY A 121 4.51 2.17 7.25
N TYR A 122 3.37 1.96 6.58
CA TYR A 122 2.71 0.66 6.53
C TYR A 122 3.52 -0.37 5.73
N GLY A 123 3.78 -1.53 6.32
CA GLY A 123 4.49 -2.65 5.70
C GLY A 123 3.56 -3.74 5.19
N TRP A 124 3.35 -3.81 3.86
CA TRP A 124 2.55 -4.89 3.29
C TRP A 124 3.24 -6.25 3.49
N GLY A 125 2.60 -7.14 4.25
CA GLY A 125 3.11 -8.47 4.58
C GLY A 125 4.11 -8.51 5.74
N ASP A 126 4.30 -7.39 6.46
CA ASP A 126 5.34 -7.27 7.48
C ASP A 126 4.76 -7.09 8.89
N GLY A 127 5.10 -8.01 9.81
CA GLY A 127 4.97 -7.82 11.25
C GLY A 127 3.61 -7.32 11.73
N GLU A 128 3.60 -6.16 12.40
CA GLU A 128 2.40 -5.56 13.01
C GLU A 128 1.42 -4.94 11.98
N ASP A 129 1.86 -4.74 10.74
CA ASP A 129 1.07 -4.16 9.66
C ASP A 129 0.51 -5.23 8.71
N GLU A 130 0.74 -6.52 9.00
CA GLU A 130 0.23 -7.63 8.19
C GLU A 130 -1.29 -7.52 8.01
N GLY A 131 -1.75 -7.59 6.76
CA GLY A 131 -3.16 -7.37 6.40
C GLY A 131 -3.45 -6.01 5.79
N CYS A 132 -2.56 -5.01 5.96
CA CYS A 132 -2.73 -3.72 5.29
C CYS A 132 -2.62 -3.86 3.77
N PRO A 133 -3.34 -3.01 3.00
CA PRO A 133 -3.16 -2.95 1.55
C PRO A 133 -1.75 -2.58 1.13
N PHE A 134 -1.37 -2.95 -0.10
CA PHE A 134 -0.06 -2.60 -0.68
C PHE A 134 0.04 -1.13 -1.13
N GLY A 135 -1.07 -0.41 -1.21
CA GLY A 135 -1.15 0.98 -1.62
C GLY A 135 -1.74 1.88 -0.54
N CYS A 136 -2.16 3.09 -0.93
CA CYS A 136 -2.79 4.02 0.00
C CYS A 136 -4.22 3.59 0.33
N PHE A 137 -4.63 3.71 1.60
CA PHE A 137 -5.94 3.25 2.05
C PHE A 137 -6.47 4.09 3.20
N PHE A 138 -7.75 3.96 3.53
CA PHE A 138 -8.32 4.51 4.76
C PHE A 138 -8.31 3.43 5.85
N PRO A 139 -7.51 3.59 6.92
CA PRO A 139 -7.46 2.63 8.00
C PRO A 139 -8.77 2.58 8.80
N SER A 140 -9.16 1.39 9.22
CA SER A 140 -10.28 1.19 10.13
C SER A 140 -9.96 1.72 11.53
N VAL A 141 -10.97 2.34 12.16
CA VAL A 141 -10.89 2.84 13.54
C VAL A 141 -10.76 1.71 14.58
N ASP A 142 -11.14 0.49 14.22
CA ASP A 142 -11.05 -0.68 15.10
C ASP A 142 -9.72 -1.42 14.93
N ARG A 143 -9.14 -1.37 13.72
CA ARG A 143 -7.92 -2.09 13.34
C ARG A 143 -7.11 -1.28 12.33
N HIS A 144 -5.91 -0.88 12.72
CA HIS A 144 -5.11 0.08 11.94
C HIS A 144 -4.60 -0.47 10.61
N ASN A 145 -4.51 -1.79 10.49
CA ASN A 145 -4.05 -2.53 9.33
C ASN A 145 -5.19 -2.99 8.42
N PHE A 146 -6.45 -2.62 8.69
CA PHE A 146 -7.60 -3.01 7.89
C PHE A 146 -8.13 -1.79 7.14
N CYS A 147 -8.70 -2.00 5.94
CA CYS A 147 -9.50 -0.95 5.32
C CYS A 147 -10.74 -0.65 6.18
N GLY A 148 -11.13 0.62 6.21
CA GLY A 148 -12.36 1.08 6.81
C GLY A 148 -12.95 2.27 6.06
N ALA A 149 -14.02 2.83 6.59
CA ALA A 149 -14.57 4.09 6.09
C ALA A 149 -13.61 5.25 6.37
N SER A 150 -13.65 6.30 5.55
CA SER A 150 -12.89 7.55 5.75
C SER A 150 -13.24 8.33 7.01
N THR A 151 -14.04 7.77 7.93
CA THR A 151 -14.48 8.44 9.17
C THR A 151 -13.35 8.96 10.06
N SER A 152 -12.14 8.38 9.97
CA SER A 152 -10.96 8.90 10.66
C SER A 152 -10.34 10.13 9.95
N GLY A 153 -10.60 10.30 8.66
CA GLY A 153 -9.94 11.28 7.79
C GLY A 153 -8.47 10.99 7.52
N VAL A 154 -7.88 9.99 8.18
CA VAL A 154 -6.46 9.65 8.07
C VAL A 154 -6.27 8.64 6.94
N VAL A 155 -5.31 8.91 6.06
CA VAL A 155 -4.88 8.01 4.99
C VAL A 155 -3.65 7.23 5.46
N GLY A 156 -3.71 5.90 5.38
CA GLY A 156 -2.57 5.02 5.55
C GLY A 156 -1.72 5.01 4.28
N LEU A 157 -0.42 5.30 4.42
CA LEU A 157 0.54 5.34 3.32
C LEU A 157 1.57 4.21 3.48
N PRO A 158 1.84 3.43 2.43
CA PRO A 158 2.87 2.39 2.49
C PRO A 158 4.24 3.01 2.77
N HIS A 159 5.09 2.29 3.51
CA HIS A 159 6.47 2.73 3.72
C HIS A 159 7.27 2.74 2.40
N THR A 160 6.92 1.84 1.48
CA THR A 160 7.40 1.76 0.10
C THR A 160 6.38 1.04 -0.76
N SER A 161 6.24 1.41 -2.03
CA SER A 161 5.38 0.74 -3.01
C SER A 161 5.99 -0.53 -3.60
N LEU A 162 7.25 -0.86 -3.24
CA LEU A 162 7.89 -2.12 -3.64
C LEU A 162 7.23 -3.32 -2.96
N LEU A 163 6.65 -4.19 -3.79
CA LEU A 163 6.00 -5.41 -3.32
C LEU A 163 7.04 -6.37 -2.72
N PRO A 164 6.68 -7.22 -1.74
CA PRO A 164 7.59 -8.21 -1.15
C PRO A 164 8.30 -9.08 -2.19
N THR A 165 7.62 -9.44 -3.27
CA THR A 165 8.17 -10.20 -4.40
C THR A 165 9.26 -9.46 -5.20
N GLN A 166 9.31 -8.14 -5.07
CA GLN A 166 10.28 -7.26 -5.72
C GLN A 166 11.38 -6.79 -4.75
N ARG A 167 11.28 -7.14 -3.46
CA ARG A 167 12.34 -6.87 -2.49
C ARG A 167 13.43 -7.94 -2.63
N PRO A 168 14.71 -7.57 -2.55
CA PRO A 168 15.79 -8.56 -2.46
C PRO A 168 15.52 -9.50 -1.27
N LEU A 169 15.64 -10.82 -1.47
CA LEU A 169 15.55 -11.79 -0.38
C LEU A 169 16.53 -11.40 0.72
N ALA A 170 16.02 -11.03 1.89
CA ALA A 170 16.85 -10.90 3.07
C ALA A 170 17.40 -12.29 3.40
N SER A 171 18.72 -12.47 3.33
CA SER A 171 19.34 -13.60 4.03
C SER A 171 18.99 -13.46 5.51
N GLU A 172 18.40 -14.51 6.10
CA GLU A 172 17.87 -14.58 7.48
C GLU A 172 18.89 -14.26 8.60
N GLU A 173 20.08 -13.73 8.32
CA GLU A 173 21.15 -13.58 9.32
C GLU A 173 21.80 -12.19 9.47
N THR A 174 21.32 -11.11 8.83
CA THR A 174 21.83 -9.76 9.18
C THR A 174 20.76 -8.66 9.09
N ASP A 175 20.38 -8.13 10.25
CA ASP A 175 19.75 -6.82 10.44
C ASP A 175 20.57 -5.70 9.75
N ASP A 176 19.85 -4.71 9.21
CA ASP A 176 20.31 -3.37 8.78
C ASP A 176 21.26 -3.18 7.58
N THR A 177 21.87 -4.20 6.99
CA THR A 177 22.84 -4.00 5.87
C THR A 177 22.26 -4.15 4.45
N ASN A 178 21.01 -4.56 4.29
CA ASN A 178 20.44 -4.94 2.97
C ASN A 178 19.48 -3.91 2.33
N SER A 179 19.28 -2.76 2.98
CA SER A 179 18.45 -1.67 2.48
C SER A 179 19.17 -0.74 1.49
N GLN A 180 20.52 -0.66 1.55
CA GLN A 180 21.36 -0.01 0.52
C GLN A 180 21.09 -0.54 -0.91
N THR A 181 20.67 -1.80 -1.03
CA THR A 181 20.42 -2.49 -2.31
C THR A 181 19.04 -2.19 -2.90
N GLN A 182 18.11 -1.62 -2.13
CA GLN A 182 16.73 -1.37 -2.58
C GLN A 182 16.60 -0.08 -3.42
N ILE A 183 17.39 0.95 -3.10
CA ILE A 183 17.37 2.26 -3.79
C ILE A 183 18.02 2.16 -5.18
N LEU A 184 18.95 1.23 -5.37
CA LEU A 184 19.92 1.24 -6.47
C LEU A 184 19.75 0.12 -7.49
N ASN A 185 18.90 -0.86 -7.21
CA ASN A 185 18.67 -1.96 -8.13
C ASN A 185 17.60 -1.61 -9.17
N ARG A 186 17.63 -2.35 -10.29
CA ARG A 186 16.51 -2.45 -11.26
C ARG A 186 15.13 -2.65 -10.59
N ALA A 187 15.09 -3.08 -9.33
CA ALA A 187 13.87 -3.21 -8.53
C ALA A 187 13.07 -1.90 -8.40
N ALA A 188 13.69 -0.76 -8.09
CA ALA A 188 12.98 0.52 -7.94
C ALA A 188 12.36 0.98 -9.27
N GLN A 189 13.12 0.85 -10.36
CA GLN A 189 12.63 1.12 -11.71
C GLN A 189 11.50 0.14 -12.11
N ARG A 190 11.65 -1.16 -11.87
CA ARG A 190 10.60 -2.16 -12.13
C ARG A 190 9.34 -1.93 -11.32
N GLY A 191 9.49 -1.53 -10.05
CA GLY A 191 8.38 -1.17 -9.19
C GLY A 191 7.61 0.01 -9.77
N PHE A 192 8.33 1.07 -10.13
CA PHE A 192 7.75 2.23 -10.82
C PHE A 192 7.06 1.84 -12.14
N ASP A 193 7.74 1.10 -13.02
CA ASP A 193 7.20 0.65 -14.30
C ASP A 193 5.95 -0.20 -14.13
N CYS A 194 5.91 -1.03 -13.08
CA CYS A 194 4.74 -1.80 -12.74
C CYS A 194 3.55 -0.90 -12.41
N TYR A 195 3.74 0.09 -11.54
CA TYR A 195 2.68 1.04 -11.21
C TYR A 195 2.24 1.85 -12.44
N ALA A 196 3.18 2.39 -13.21
CA ALA A 196 2.90 3.14 -14.44
C ALA A 196 2.10 2.31 -15.46
N ALA A 197 2.46 1.04 -15.68
CA ALA A 197 1.75 0.15 -16.61
C ALA A 197 0.33 -0.19 -16.15
N ASN A 198 0.07 -0.13 -14.83
CA ASN A 198 -1.23 -0.41 -14.22
C ASN A 198 -2.09 0.86 -14.03
N ALA A 199 -1.53 2.07 -14.19
CA ALA A 199 -2.21 3.32 -13.91
C ALA A 199 -3.55 3.47 -14.67
N LYS A 200 -3.61 3.05 -15.93
CA LYS A 200 -4.82 3.10 -16.78
C LYS A 200 -6.02 2.29 -16.27
N TRP A 201 -5.81 1.34 -15.35
CA TRP A 201 -6.87 0.51 -14.76
C TRP A 201 -7.34 1.02 -13.40
N ASN A 202 -6.68 2.05 -12.89
CA ASN A 202 -6.96 2.62 -11.59
C ASN A 202 -7.46 4.05 -11.80
N GLY A 203 -8.51 4.46 -11.08
CA GLY A 203 -8.94 5.86 -11.11
C GLY A 203 -7.84 6.80 -10.60
N TRP A 204 -7.05 6.31 -9.65
CA TRP A 204 -5.88 6.96 -9.10
C TRP A 204 -4.90 5.89 -8.57
N LEU A 205 -3.60 6.13 -8.70
CA LEU A 205 -2.57 5.22 -8.23
C LEU A 205 -1.31 5.99 -7.83
N ALA A 206 -0.82 5.81 -6.61
CA ALA A 206 0.44 6.40 -6.15
C ALA A 206 1.54 5.38 -5.99
N TYR A 207 2.74 5.74 -6.45
CA TYR A 207 3.99 5.04 -6.18
C TYR A 207 4.79 5.83 -5.15
N ILE A 208 5.02 5.25 -3.96
CA ILE A 208 5.78 5.85 -2.87
C ILE A 208 7.15 5.18 -2.78
N GLN A 209 8.21 5.96 -2.90
CA GLN A 209 9.58 5.50 -2.74
C GLN A 209 10.18 6.09 -1.46
N ARG A 210 10.62 5.21 -0.55
CA ARG A 210 11.49 5.60 0.58
C ARG A 210 12.95 5.52 0.16
N ILE A 211 13.73 6.53 0.52
CA ILE A 211 15.18 6.56 0.35
C ILE A 211 15.79 7.02 1.67
N ASP A 212 16.69 6.24 2.25
CA ASP A 212 17.35 6.61 3.50
C ASP A 212 18.55 7.53 3.23
N PRO A 213 18.57 8.76 3.78
CA PRO A 213 19.68 9.68 3.57
C PRO A 213 21.02 9.20 4.15
N VAL A 214 21.01 8.30 5.13
CA VAL A 214 22.23 7.68 5.69
C VAL A 214 22.82 6.69 4.69
N GLU A 215 21.98 5.90 4.03
CA GLU A 215 22.41 4.99 2.98
C GLU A 215 22.99 5.75 1.79
N VAL A 216 22.34 6.83 1.36
CA VAL A 216 22.83 7.69 0.28
C VAL A 216 24.24 8.26 0.58
N ALA A 217 24.53 8.56 1.85
CA ALA A 217 25.84 9.08 2.25
C ALA A 217 26.96 8.05 2.08
N SER A 218 26.62 6.75 2.07
CA SER A 218 27.58 5.63 1.94
C SER A 218 27.79 5.13 0.51
N LEU A 219 27.05 5.68 -0.47
CA LEU A 219 27.10 5.22 -1.86
C LEU A 219 28.39 5.61 -2.58
N THR A 220 28.84 4.74 -3.48
CA THR A 220 29.91 5.04 -4.43
C THR A 220 29.42 6.00 -5.53
N GLU A 221 30.36 6.62 -6.27
CA GLU A 221 30.00 7.50 -7.38
C GLU A 221 29.23 6.78 -8.49
N GLU A 222 29.52 5.49 -8.74
CA GLU A 222 28.75 4.68 -9.69
C GLU A 222 27.29 4.53 -9.25
N GLN A 223 27.07 4.21 -7.96
CA GLN A 223 25.75 4.08 -7.39
C GLN A 223 24.99 5.41 -7.37
N LEU A 224 25.67 6.53 -7.10
CA LEU A 224 25.06 7.85 -7.18
C LEU A 224 24.63 8.20 -8.61
N ASN A 225 25.41 7.81 -9.63
CA ASN A 225 25.02 7.96 -11.03
C ASN A 225 23.81 7.09 -11.40
N GLN A 226 23.65 5.91 -10.79
CA GLN A 226 22.46 5.08 -10.99
C GLN A 226 21.21 5.71 -10.37
N LEU A 227 21.33 6.26 -9.16
CA LEU A 227 20.25 7.01 -8.51
C LEU A 227 19.86 8.26 -9.32
N ASP A 228 20.87 8.98 -9.83
CA ASP A 228 20.68 10.12 -10.73
C ASP A 228 19.91 9.73 -11.99
N ALA A 229 20.32 8.65 -12.65
CA ALA A 229 19.64 8.13 -13.83
C ALA A 229 18.20 7.67 -13.54
N TYR A 230 17.95 7.09 -12.36
CA TYR A 230 16.60 6.71 -11.94
C TYR A 230 15.68 7.93 -11.76
N PHE A 231 16.16 9.02 -11.14
CA PHE A 231 15.37 10.24 -11.01
C PHE A 231 15.11 10.91 -12.36
N ALA A 232 16.10 10.93 -13.26
CA ALA A 232 15.88 11.37 -14.63
C ALA A 232 14.77 10.55 -15.31
N TYR A 233 14.83 9.22 -15.17
CA TYR A 233 13.86 8.30 -15.74
C TYR A 233 12.43 8.54 -15.22
N VAL A 234 12.25 8.64 -13.90
CA VAL A 234 10.94 8.91 -13.29
C VAL A 234 10.40 10.27 -13.72
N ARG A 235 11.26 11.28 -13.86
CA ARG A 235 10.85 12.62 -14.29
C ARG A 235 10.38 12.66 -15.74
N GLU A 236 10.98 11.86 -16.61
CA GLU A 236 10.63 11.77 -18.03
C GLU A 236 9.43 10.85 -18.31
N ALA A 237 8.96 10.11 -17.31
CA ALA A 237 7.85 9.18 -17.47
C ALA A 237 6.54 9.91 -17.85
N PRO A 238 5.88 9.52 -18.95
CA PRO A 238 4.64 10.15 -19.38
C PRO A 238 3.53 9.90 -18.35
N GLU A 239 2.58 10.84 -18.28
CA GLU A 239 1.36 10.73 -17.45
C GLU A 239 1.62 10.55 -15.93
N THR A 240 2.86 10.79 -15.49
CA THR A 240 3.25 10.73 -14.07
C THR A 240 3.37 12.13 -13.49
N GLN A 241 2.77 12.34 -12.33
CA GLN A 241 2.95 13.56 -11.54
C GLN A 241 3.79 13.25 -10.30
N ILE A 242 4.88 14.00 -10.13
CA ILE A 242 5.74 13.91 -8.95
C ILE A 242 5.25 14.96 -7.95
N VAL A 243 4.90 14.51 -6.75
CA VAL A 243 4.28 15.34 -5.70
C VAL A 243 4.81 14.95 -4.32
N SER A 244 4.52 15.78 -3.31
CA SER A 244 4.86 15.50 -1.92
C SER A 244 3.92 14.45 -1.29
N LEU A 245 4.31 13.85 -0.16
CA LEU A 245 3.42 12.92 0.58
C LEU A 245 2.12 13.59 1.06
N PRO A 246 2.10 14.84 1.57
CA PRO A 246 0.86 15.56 1.83
C PRO A 246 -0.07 15.65 0.61
N ASP A 247 0.46 15.89 -0.59
CA ASP A 247 -0.35 15.95 -1.80
C ASP A 247 -0.94 14.58 -2.18
N VAL A 248 -0.21 13.48 -1.93
CA VAL A 248 -0.74 12.11 -2.07
C VAL A 248 -1.94 11.90 -1.14
N VAL A 249 -1.89 12.39 0.09
CA VAL A 249 -2.99 12.31 1.06
C VAL A 249 -4.21 13.08 0.58
N TYR A 250 -4.03 14.32 0.11
CA TYR A 250 -5.12 15.11 -0.44
C TYR A 250 -5.73 14.42 -1.66
N ALA A 251 -4.90 13.91 -2.57
CA ALA A 251 -5.40 13.16 -3.72
C ALA A 251 -6.20 11.92 -3.30
N CYS A 252 -5.77 11.17 -2.27
CA CYS A 252 -6.55 10.04 -1.74
C CYS A 252 -7.92 10.49 -1.22
N GLN A 253 -7.97 11.59 -0.47
CA GLN A 253 -9.20 12.14 0.11
C GLN A 253 -10.15 12.69 -0.96
N GLU A 254 -9.63 13.32 -2.00
CA GLU A 254 -10.42 13.82 -3.13
C GLU A 254 -11.01 12.70 -3.99
N ASN A 255 -10.32 11.55 -4.08
CA ASN A 255 -10.74 10.42 -4.90
C ASN A 255 -11.81 9.52 -4.26
N GLY A 256 -12.13 9.69 -2.97
CA GLY A 256 -13.30 9.05 -2.41
C GLY A 256 -13.39 9.02 -0.88
N GLU A 257 -14.59 8.69 -0.40
CA GLU A 257 -14.92 8.55 1.02
C GLU A 257 -14.53 7.17 1.61
N GLN A 258 -13.93 6.31 0.80
CA GLN A 258 -13.44 4.99 1.20
C GLN A 258 -12.29 4.56 0.32
N THR A 259 -11.58 3.52 0.74
CA THR A 259 -10.47 2.95 -0.03
C THR A 259 -10.97 2.53 -1.41
N GLN A 260 -10.37 3.13 -2.45
CA GLN A 260 -10.75 2.85 -3.83
C GLN A 260 -10.23 1.48 -4.28
N PRO A 261 -10.96 0.78 -5.15
CA PRO A 261 -10.45 -0.42 -5.80
C PRO A 261 -9.12 -0.16 -6.49
N THR A 262 -8.12 -0.97 -6.17
CA THR A 262 -6.78 -0.88 -6.75
C THR A 262 -6.38 -2.20 -7.37
N PHE A 263 -5.88 -2.14 -8.60
CA PHE A 263 -5.49 -3.27 -9.43
C PHE A 263 -4.00 -3.19 -9.74
N LEU A 264 -3.27 -4.27 -9.44
CA LEU A 264 -1.85 -4.36 -9.75
C LEU A 264 -1.51 -5.75 -10.30
N VAL A 265 -1.14 -5.81 -11.58
CA VAL A 265 -0.64 -7.02 -12.25
C VAL A 265 0.87 -6.91 -12.40
N THR A 266 1.61 -7.74 -11.66
CA THR A 266 3.05 -7.90 -11.81
C THR A 266 3.36 -9.03 -12.76
N GLY A 267 4.30 -8.79 -13.68
CA GLY A 267 4.82 -9.85 -14.56
C GLY A 267 5.62 -10.91 -13.78
N PRO A 268 6.09 -11.96 -14.47
CA PRO A 268 6.90 -13.00 -13.86
C PRO A 268 8.17 -12.46 -13.22
N ASN A 269 8.55 -13.00 -12.07
CA ASN A 269 9.80 -12.71 -11.38
C ASN A 269 10.94 -13.48 -12.05
N SER A 270 11.32 -13.05 -13.26
CA SER A 270 12.33 -13.74 -14.06
C SER A 270 13.75 -13.25 -13.73
N GLU A 271 14.22 -13.35 -12.49
CA GLU A 271 15.65 -13.21 -12.16
C GLU A 271 16.02 -14.09 -10.95
N GLY A 272 16.04 -15.41 -11.16
CA GLY A 272 17.04 -16.24 -10.51
C GLY A 272 18.28 -16.24 -11.40
N GLU A 273 19.40 -15.67 -10.95
CA GLU A 273 20.69 -15.75 -11.66
C GLU A 273 21.27 -17.17 -11.70
N ASP A 274 20.63 -18.15 -11.07
CA ASP A 274 20.94 -19.57 -11.23
C ASP A 274 19.72 -20.30 -11.77
N GLY A 275 19.89 -21.03 -12.87
CA GLY A 275 18.87 -21.74 -13.65
C GLY A 275 18.13 -22.88 -12.95
N ALA A 276 17.74 -22.69 -11.69
CA ALA A 276 16.73 -23.47 -11.00
C ALA A 276 15.38 -22.75 -11.15
N SER A 277 14.50 -23.34 -11.95
CA SER A 277 13.09 -22.95 -12.05
C SER A 277 12.43 -23.04 -10.68
N THR A 278 12.38 -21.93 -9.95
CA THR A 278 11.39 -21.76 -8.88
C THR A 278 10.07 -21.38 -9.55
N ASN A 279 8.93 -21.55 -8.88
CA ASN A 279 7.58 -21.27 -9.41
C ASN A 279 7.32 -19.78 -9.78
N SER A 280 8.36 -19.01 -10.11
CA SER A 280 8.40 -17.55 -10.28
C SER A 280 8.07 -17.06 -11.69
N ASP A 281 7.75 -17.95 -12.64
CA ASP A 281 7.47 -17.61 -14.05
C ASP A 281 6.02 -17.17 -14.33
N LYS A 282 5.21 -16.99 -13.29
CA LYS A 282 3.79 -16.63 -13.44
C LYS A 282 3.53 -15.20 -13.01
N SER A 283 2.64 -14.52 -13.73
CA SER A 283 2.14 -13.22 -13.33
C SER A 283 1.31 -13.33 -12.04
N ILE A 284 1.38 -12.31 -11.21
CA ILE A 284 0.54 -12.17 -10.01
C ILE A 284 -0.38 -10.97 -10.22
N PHE A 285 -1.67 -11.17 -9.95
CA PHE A 285 -2.64 -10.08 -9.89
C PHE A 285 -3.03 -9.86 -8.44
N SER A 286 -2.74 -8.67 -7.93
CA SER A 286 -3.11 -8.20 -6.61
C SER A 286 -4.21 -7.16 -6.72
N TYR A 287 -5.24 -7.31 -5.91
CA TYR A 287 -6.40 -6.43 -5.84
C TYR A 287 -6.67 -6.07 -4.39
N TYR A 288 -7.08 -4.83 -4.12
CA TYR A 288 -7.76 -4.51 -2.87
C TYR A 288 -8.83 -3.44 -3.08
N ASP A 289 -9.80 -3.40 -2.18
CA ASP A 289 -10.80 -2.35 -2.04
C ASP A 289 -11.04 -2.08 -0.54
N ALA A 290 -12.13 -1.38 -0.20
CA ALA A 290 -12.50 -1.14 1.19
C ALA A 290 -12.94 -2.40 1.96
N GLU A 291 -13.27 -3.50 1.29
CA GLU A 291 -13.84 -4.72 1.86
C GLU A 291 -12.84 -5.87 1.94
N CYS A 292 -11.90 -5.97 1.01
CA CYS A 292 -10.94 -7.07 0.95
C CYS A 292 -9.63 -6.74 0.23
N GLN A 293 -8.69 -7.68 0.34
CA GLN A 293 -7.55 -7.82 -0.55
C GLN A 293 -7.53 -9.24 -1.12
N LEU A 294 -7.25 -9.39 -2.41
CA LEU A 294 -7.22 -10.65 -3.12
C LEU A 294 -5.94 -10.77 -3.93
N VAL A 295 -5.32 -11.95 -3.93
CA VAL A 295 -4.14 -12.24 -4.75
C VAL A 295 -4.43 -13.45 -5.62
N PHE A 296 -4.14 -13.34 -6.90
CA PHE A 296 -4.35 -14.36 -7.91
C PHE A 296 -3.02 -14.69 -8.59
N GLU A 297 -2.83 -15.97 -8.90
CA GLU A 297 -1.70 -16.45 -9.70
C GLU A 297 -2.19 -16.75 -11.12
N GLU A 298 -1.37 -16.43 -12.12
CA GLU A 298 -1.66 -16.69 -13.51
C GLU A 298 -2.11 -18.15 -13.76
N GLY A 299 -3.24 -18.27 -14.45
CA GLY A 299 -3.87 -19.55 -14.77
C GLY A 299 -4.81 -20.11 -13.70
N LYS A 300 -4.90 -19.49 -12.50
CA LYS A 300 -5.92 -19.82 -11.49
C LYS A 300 -7.06 -18.81 -11.53
N ILE A 301 -8.30 -19.30 -11.51
CA ILE A 301 -9.49 -18.44 -11.50
C ILE A 301 -9.75 -17.93 -10.09
N GLU A 302 -9.58 -18.80 -9.10
CA GLU A 302 -9.73 -18.49 -7.68
C GLU A 302 -8.50 -17.75 -7.12
N PRO A 303 -8.69 -16.86 -6.14
CA PRO A 303 -7.59 -16.28 -5.39
C PRO A 303 -6.78 -17.35 -4.67
N ILE A 304 -5.47 -17.14 -4.60
CA ILE A 304 -4.54 -17.93 -3.78
C ILE A 304 -4.43 -17.37 -2.35
N GLN A 305 -4.79 -16.09 -2.16
CA GLN A 305 -4.87 -15.43 -0.86
C GLN A 305 -6.06 -14.46 -0.86
N ALA A 306 -6.77 -14.40 0.27
CA ALA A 306 -7.79 -13.38 0.51
C ALA A 306 -7.67 -12.84 1.93
N THR A 307 -7.73 -11.53 2.05
CA THR A 307 -7.87 -10.80 3.31
C THR A 307 -9.27 -10.20 3.35
N ASN A 308 -10.01 -10.46 4.41
CA ASN A 308 -11.39 -10.00 4.57
C ASN A 308 -11.46 -8.94 5.67
N TYR A 309 -11.75 -7.69 5.30
CA TYR A 309 -11.85 -6.57 6.23
C TYR A 309 -13.23 -6.45 6.89
N ILE A 310 -14.26 -7.06 6.30
CA ILE A 310 -15.65 -6.97 6.77
C ILE A 310 -15.98 -8.04 7.82
N SER A 311 -15.62 -9.29 7.54
CA SER A 311 -15.93 -10.45 8.39
C SER A 311 -14.71 -11.36 8.58
N PRO A 312 -13.59 -10.82 9.13
CA PRO A 312 -12.36 -11.58 9.31
C PRO A 312 -12.60 -12.83 10.16
N PRO A 313 -11.80 -13.90 9.98
CA PRO A 313 -11.87 -15.06 10.87
C PRO A 313 -11.68 -14.67 12.34
N VAL A 314 -12.33 -15.40 13.23
CA VAL A 314 -12.22 -15.18 14.68
C VAL A 314 -10.75 -15.26 15.10
N ASN A 315 -10.29 -14.28 15.88
CA ASN A 315 -8.91 -14.11 16.33
C ASN A 315 -7.87 -13.82 15.22
N SER A 316 -8.28 -13.63 13.97
CA SER A 316 -7.37 -13.19 12.92
C SER A 316 -6.90 -11.76 13.20
N ARG A 317 -5.58 -11.55 13.25
CA ARG A 317 -4.95 -10.23 13.40
C ARG A 317 -4.81 -9.49 12.06
N ASN A 318 -4.65 -10.24 10.98
CA ASN A 318 -4.32 -9.75 9.63
C ASN A 318 -5.50 -9.86 8.64
N GLY A 319 -6.62 -10.47 9.04
CA GLY A 319 -7.81 -10.64 8.20
C GLY A 319 -7.72 -11.77 7.19
N ALA A 320 -6.60 -12.51 7.15
CA ALA A 320 -6.37 -13.58 6.19
C ALA A 320 -7.38 -14.73 6.36
N GLU A 321 -7.98 -15.15 5.25
CA GLU A 321 -8.92 -16.26 5.18
C GLU A 321 -8.17 -17.59 5.04
N VAL A 322 -8.47 -18.53 5.93
CA VAL A 322 -7.78 -19.83 5.97
C VAL A 322 -8.31 -20.80 4.90
N ASN A 323 -9.62 -20.76 4.66
CA ASN A 323 -10.29 -21.67 3.73
C ASN A 323 -10.98 -20.86 2.63
N LEU A 324 -10.31 -20.74 1.49
CA LEU A 324 -10.87 -20.05 0.33
C LEU A 324 -11.85 -20.98 -0.41
N PRO A 325 -13.09 -20.52 -0.70
CA PRO A 325 -14.01 -21.24 -1.57
C PRO A 325 -13.35 -21.66 -2.88
N GLN A 326 -13.73 -22.81 -3.43
CA GLN A 326 -13.20 -23.33 -4.69
C GLN A 326 -14.34 -23.47 -5.70
N ILE A 327 -14.04 -23.32 -6.99
CA ILE A 327 -15.03 -23.54 -8.03
C ILE A 327 -15.31 -25.04 -8.14
N GLU A 328 -16.57 -25.41 -7.87
CA GLU A 328 -17.05 -26.77 -8.07
C GLU A 328 -17.34 -27.05 -9.54
N GLN A 329 -17.89 -26.04 -10.24
CA GLN A 329 -18.25 -26.17 -11.65
C GLN A 329 -17.97 -24.87 -12.40
N PHE A 330 -17.21 -24.97 -13.48
CA PHE A 330 -17.02 -23.91 -14.45
C PHE A 330 -17.56 -24.35 -15.81
N ARG A 331 -18.52 -23.58 -16.35
CA ARG A 331 -19.18 -23.88 -17.63
C ARG A 331 -19.06 -22.70 -18.58
N PRO A 332 -17.99 -22.64 -19.40
CA PRO A 332 -17.91 -21.71 -20.50
C PRO A 332 -18.77 -22.22 -21.67
N SER A 333 -19.58 -21.35 -22.25
CA SER A 333 -20.35 -21.63 -23.46
C SER A 333 -20.21 -20.47 -24.45
N ARG A 334 -19.85 -20.78 -25.69
CA ARG A 334 -19.66 -19.78 -26.74
C ARG A 334 -20.66 -20.02 -27.87
N SER A 335 -21.39 -18.98 -28.23
CA SER A 335 -22.20 -18.90 -29.44
C SER A 335 -21.57 -17.93 -30.43
N ARG A 336 -22.19 -17.71 -31.60
CA ARG A 336 -21.66 -16.82 -32.65
C ARG A 336 -21.43 -15.38 -32.19
N SER A 337 -22.21 -14.89 -31.23
CA SER A 337 -22.21 -13.49 -30.79
C SER A 337 -22.07 -13.32 -29.27
N GLN A 338 -21.91 -14.41 -28.53
CA GLN A 338 -21.93 -14.38 -27.07
C GLN A 338 -20.98 -15.40 -26.45
N LEU A 339 -20.26 -14.98 -25.43
CA LEU A 339 -19.53 -15.84 -24.50
C LEU A 339 -20.23 -15.79 -23.15
N ARG A 340 -20.73 -16.92 -22.65
CA ARG A 340 -21.35 -17.05 -21.33
C ARG A 340 -20.47 -17.91 -20.45
N MET A 341 -20.09 -17.37 -19.30
CA MET A 341 -19.29 -18.04 -18.28
C MET A 341 -20.16 -18.21 -17.03
N GLN A 342 -20.33 -19.45 -16.59
CA GLN A 342 -21.03 -19.77 -15.35
C GLN A 342 -20.06 -20.41 -14.36
N PHE A 343 -20.01 -19.87 -13.15
CA PHE A 343 -19.20 -20.36 -12.05
C PHE A 343 -20.14 -20.80 -10.92
N THR A 344 -19.88 -21.97 -10.35
CA THR A 344 -20.56 -22.45 -9.16
C THR A 344 -19.53 -22.72 -8.10
N LEU A 345 -19.71 -22.14 -6.92
CA LEU A 345 -18.89 -22.43 -5.75
C LEU A 345 -19.74 -22.44 -4.47
N GLU A 346 -19.28 -23.18 -3.47
CA GLU A 346 -19.89 -23.19 -2.14
C GLU A 346 -19.02 -22.39 -1.16
N SER A 347 -19.67 -21.54 -0.36
CA SER A 347 -18.99 -20.77 0.68
C SER A 347 -19.58 -21.08 2.06
N ALA A 348 -18.72 -21.36 3.03
CA ALA A 348 -19.14 -21.59 4.41
C ALA A 348 -19.63 -20.32 5.11
N LYS A 349 -19.29 -19.13 4.59
CA LYS A 349 -19.70 -17.84 5.14
C LYS A 349 -19.93 -16.78 4.05
N ALA A 350 -20.63 -15.70 4.40
CA ALA A 350 -20.67 -14.53 3.54
C ALA A 350 -19.32 -13.79 3.60
N MET A 351 -18.74 -13.49 2.44
CA MET A 351 -17.45 -12.79 2.35
C MET A 351 -17.24 -12.08 1.01
N PRO A 352 -16.49 -10.97 0.98
CA PRO A 352 -15.98 -10.41 -0.25
C PRO A 352 -15.00 -11.36 -0.94
N TYR A 353 -15.10 -11.46 -2.27
CA TYR A 353 -14.36 -12.41 -3.09
C TYR A 353 -14.21 -11.92 -4.53
N GLY A 354 -13.49 -12.67 -5.36
CA GLY A 354 -13.36 -12.37 -6.78
C GLY A 354 -12.87 -13.55 -7.60
N LEU A 355 -13.01 -13.45 -8.91
CA LEU A 355 -12.56 -14.45 -9.88
C LEU A 355 -11.72 -13.76 -10.96
N ALA A 356 -10.58 -14.36 -11.33
CA ALA A 356 -9.69 -13.85 -12.38
C ALA A 356 -9.70 -14.77 -13.61
N VAL A 357 -10.40 -14.37 -14.67
CA VAL A 357 -10.38 -15.11 -15.94
C VAL A 357 -9.21 -14.61 -16.79
N TRP A 358 -8.08 -15.28 -16.70
CA TRP A 358 -6.86 -14.95 -17.44
C TRP A 358 -7.02 -15.08 -18.96
N GLY A 359 -6.28 -14.25 -19.69
CA GLY A 359 -6.24 -14.21 -21.15
C GLY A 359 -6.74 -12.89 -21.72
N ASN A 360 -6.56 -12.75 -23.03
CA ASN A 360 -7.03 -11.59 -23.78
C ASN A 360 -8.54 -11.70 -24.05
N HIS A 361 -9.28 -10.71 -23.57
CA HIS A 361 -10.74 -10.58 -23.76
C HIS A 361 -11.09 -9.31 -24.56
N ASP A 362 -10.15 -8.78 -25.33
CA ASP A 362 -10.34 -7.61 -26.18
C ASP A 362 -11.45 -7.84 -27.21
N GLY A 363 -12.22 -6.79 -27.47
CA GLY A 363 -13.38 -6.85 -28.36
C GLY A 363 -14.60 -7.54 -27.76
N LEU A 364 -14.54 -7.99 -26.51
CA LEU A 364 -15.72 -8.42 -25.76
C LEU A 364 -16.26 -7.27 -24.91
N THR A 365 -17.58 -7.17 -24.84
CA THR A 365 -18.30 -6.18 -24.03
C THR A 365 -19.21 -6.88 -23.02
N LEU A 366 -19.40 -6.28 -21.84
CA LEU A 366 -20.33 -6.83 -20.85
C LEU A 366 -21.77 -6.70 -21.37
N ALA A 367 -22.45 -7.82 -21.55
CA ALA A 367 -23.88 -7.82 -21.83
C ALA A 367 -24.70 -7.86 -20.54
N THR A 368 -24.44 -8.85 -19.68
CA THR A 368 -25.09 -9.00 -18.37
C THR A 368 -24.19 -9.73 -17.39
N SER A 369 -24.30 -9.41 -16.10
CA SER A 369 -23.73 -10.21 -15.02
C SER A 369 -24.53 -10.04 -13.74
N ASN A 370 -24.47 -11.04 -12.85
CA ASN A 370 -24.92 -10.93 -11.46
C ASN A 370 -23.76 -10.69 -10.47
N ALA A 371 -22.55 -10.43 -10.97
CA ALA A 371 -21.42 -9.99 -10.17
C ALA A 371 -21.59 -8.53 -9.69
N GLN A 372 -20.81 -8.14 -8.68
CA GLN A 372 -20.79 -6.77 -8.19
C GLN A 372 -20.09 -5.85 -9.19
N GLU A 373 -18.97 -6.31 -9.76
CA GLU A 373 -18.22 -5.58 -10.78
C GLU A 373 -17.54 -6.56 -11.74
N VAL A 374 -17.36 -6.12 -12.98
CA VAL A 374 -16.59 -6.84 -14.00
C VAL A 374 -15.63 -5.86 -14.67
N THR A 375 -14.33 -6.10 -14.54
CA THR A 375 -13.27 -5.15 -14.92
C THR A 375 -12.27 -5.83 -15.87
N TRP A 376 -11.99 -5.19 -17.01
CA TRP A 376 -10.97 -5.63 -17.95
C TRP A 376 -9.62 -5.04 -17.57
N LEU A 377 -8.62 -5.89 -17.34
CA LEU A 377 -7.24 -5.44 -17.13
C LEU A 377 -6.44 -5.63 -18.41
N GLY A 378 -6.82 -4.84 -19.42
CA GLY A 378 -6.24 -4.87 -20.76
C GLY A 378 -6.33 -6.25 -21.41
N ASP A 379 -5.23 -6.70 -21.98
CA ASP A 379 -5.09 -8.00 -22.65
C ASP A 379 -4.74 -9.14 -21.69
N ARG A 380 -4.75 -8.90 -20.38
CA ARG A 380 -4.22 -9.85 -19.37
C ARG A 380 -5.29 -10.72 -18.73
N LEU A 381 -6.39 -10.12 -18.26
CA LEU A 381 -7.46 -10.84 -17.59
C LEU A 381 -8.77 -10.04 -17.51
N LEU A 382 -9.85 -10.76 -17.26
CA LEU A 382 -11.14 -10.24 -16.81
C LEU A 382 -11.31 -10.53 -15.32
N PHE A 383 -11.42 -9.49 -14.50
CA PHE A 383 -11.68 -9.61 -13.07
C PHE A 383 -13.18 -9.50 -12.79
N VAL A 384 -13.70 -10.40 -11.96
CA VAL A 384 -15.11 -10.46 -11.57
C VAL A 384 -15.19 -10.35 -10.06
N ARG A 385 -15.60 -9.18 -9.55
CA ARG A 385 -15.76 -8.93 -8.11
C ARG A 385 -17.14 -9.41 -7.65
N VAL A 386 -17.18 -10.19 -6.58
CA VAL A 386 -18.43 -10.77 -6.04
C VAL A 386 -18.44 -10.77 -4.52
N ASN A 387 -19.64 -10.67 -3.93
CA ASN A 387 -19.84 -10.89 -2.50
C ASN A 387 -20.57 -12.22 -2.32
N LEU A 388 -19.84 -13.23 -1.85
CA LEU A 388 -20.36 -14.57 -1.65
C LEU A 388 -21.40 -14.58 -0.53
N GLN A 389 -22.43 -15.38 -0.72
CA GLN A 389 -23.42 -15.73 0.28
C GLN A 389 -23.08 -17.08 0.91
N VAL A 390 -23.66 -17.35 2.08
CA VAL A 390 -23.55 -18.68 2.72
C VAL A 390 -24.20 -19.74 1.83
N GLY A 391 -23.52 -20.85 1.63
CA GLY A 391 -23.96 -21.97 0.79
C GLY A 391 -23.58 -21.80 -0.67
N LYS A 392 -24.46 -22.25 -1.56
CA LYS A 392 -24.21 -22.30 -3.01
C LYS A 392 -24.34 -20.92 -3.66
N ASN A 393 -23.30 -20.52 -4.38
CA ASN A 393 -23.26 -19.30 -5.18
C ASN A 393 -23.16 -19.66 -6.66
N GLU A 394 -24.05 -19.08 -7.47
CA GLU A 394 -24.05 -19.23 -8.94
C GLU A 394 -23.78 -17.86 -9.56
N ILE A 395 -22.63 -17.72 -10.22
CA ILE A 395 -22.17 -16.47 -10.81
C ILE A 395 -22.21 -16.64 -12.33
N GLU A 396 -22.83 -15.69 -13.01
CA GLU A 396 -22.95 -15.65 -14.46
C GLU A 396 -22.37 -14.34 -15.01
N VAL A 397 -21.50 -14.48 -16.01
CA VAL A 397 -20.96 -13.38 -16.79
C VAL A 397 -21.23 -13.67 -18.26
N VAL A 398 -21.92 -12.74 -18.92
CA VAL A 398 -22.29 -12.83 -20.33
C VAL A 398 -21.64 -11.68 -21.07
N LEU A 399 -20.79 -12.02 -22.04
CA LEU A 399 -20.07 -11.10 -22.89
C LEU A 399 -20.54 -11.20 -24.34
N THR A 400 -20.54 -10.09 -25.05
CA THR A 400 -20.89 -9.99 -26.48
C THR A 400 -19.73 -9.48 -27.32
N ILE A 401 -19.65 -9.93 -28.56
CA ILE A 401 -18.65 -9.50 -29.56
C ILE A 401 -19.14 -8.24 -30.28
#